data_AF-A0A925K472-F1
#
_entry.id   AF-A0A925K472-F1
#
_cell.length_a   1.000
_cell.length_b   1.000
_cell.length_c   1.000
_cell.angle_alpha   90.00
_cell.angle_beta   90.00
_cell.angle_gamma   90.00
#
_symmetry.space_group_name_H-M   'P 1'
#
loop_
_entity.id
_entity.type
_entity.pdbx_description
1 polymer ?
#
loop_
_entity_poly.entity_id
_entity_poly.type
_entity_poly.pdbx_seq_one_letter_code
_entity_poly.pdbx_strand_id
1 'polypeptide(L)'
;MAKIHSPTFSIVILTCWYGPYPWYLQYYIKSCEYNPGIDFLIITDNEELIPNKPLNVKVIYKTLQQISETAAIKLKFPVRIDYAYKLCDFKPAYGFIFADLVSGYDFWAAADIDLIYGSLRTFLTKKVLNAYDIFSFRPEYLTGSFTLYRNAPGINELFKKSKDYRKVFTSKTYHNFDECNFLFVPLWEEVPIENIRSKIESMTHVVFREKHKAKIRAYFDFNIVEGVVGGVKWKNGKIFFKQHYEAMYYHFLKFKEKCLNQAIPGFISNDHAYHFSETRIYKKRIV
;
A
#
# COMPACT_ATOMS: atom_id res chain seq x y z
N MET A 1 -30.76 -24.74 4.20
CA MET A 1 -29.40 -24.89 4.78
C MET A 1 -28.74 -23.52 4.83
N ALA A 2 -28.61 -22.93 6.02
CA ALA A 2 -27.89 -21.67 6.18
C ALA A 2 -26.41 -21.92 5.83
N LYS A 3 -25.89 -21.24 4.80
CA LYS A 3 -24.45 -21.20 4.56
C LYS A 3 -23.84 -20.55 5.79
N ILE A 4 -23.20 -21.34 6.65
CA ILE A 4 -22.35 -20.84 7.73
C ILE A 4 -21.22 -20.07 7.02
N HIS A 5 -21.41 -18.77 6.84
CA HIS A 5 -20.33 -17.89 6.40
C HIS A 5 -19.36 -17.85 7.57
N SER A 6 -18.31 -18.66 7.49
CA SER A 6 -17.15 -18.48 8.34
C SER A 6 -16.70 -17.02 8.20
N PRO A 7 -16.39 -16.32 9.29
CA PRO A 7 -16.08 -14.89 9.24
C PRO A 7 -14.89 -14.64 8.31
N THR A 8 -15.06 -13.70 7.40
CA THR A 8 -14.01 -13.19 6.52
C THR A 8 -13.07 -12.32 7.36
N PHE A 9 -11.75 -12.50 7.21
CA PHE A 9 -10.77 -11.69 7.92
C PHE A 9 -10.99 -10.19 7.65
N SER A 10 -11.04 -9.39 8.71
CA SER A 10 -11.16 -7.94 8.63
C SER A 10 -9.82 -7.31 8.24
N ILE A 11 -9.86 -6.32 7.33
CA ILE A 11 -8.67 -5.67 6.78
C ILE A 11 -8.89 -4.17 6.82
N VAL A 12 -7.89 -3.44 7.32
CA VAL A 12 -7.79 -1.99 7.20
C VAL A 12 -6.56 -1.59 6.39
N ILE A 13 -6.70 -0.66 5.47
CA ILE A 13 -5.61 -0.15 4.64
C ILE A 13 -5.33 1.29 5.05
N LEU A 14 -4.09 1.58 5.43
CA LEU A 14 -3.64 2.90 5.90
C LEU A 14 -2.84 3.59 4.80
N THR A 15 -3.26 4.80 4.45
CA THR A 15 -2.57 5.66 3.48
C THR A 15 -2.34 7.02 4.09
N CYS A 16 -1.08 7.42 4.23
CA CYS A 16 -0.72 8.78 4.65
C CYS A 16 -0.56 9.67 3.42
N TRP A 17 -1.30 10.77 3.36
CA TRP A 17 -1.20 11.76 2.29
C TRP A 17 -1.25 13.17 2.88
N TYR A 18 -0.42 14.09 2.40
CA TYR A 18 -0.29 15.44 2.97
C TYR A 18 -0.24 16.46 1.84
N GLY A 19 -0.97 17.56 2.02
CA GLY A 19 -1.20 18.55 0.98
C GLY A 19 -2.42 18.25 0.09
N PRO A 20 -2.62 19.05 -0.98
CA PRO A 20 -3.80 18.96 -1.85
C PRO A 20 -3.99 17.56 -2.42
N TYR A 21 -5.23 17.14 -2.59
CA TYR A 21 -5.47 15.82 -3.17
C TYR A 21 -5.05 15.77 -4.64
N PRO A 22 -4.42 14.67 -5.08
CA PRO A 22 -3.95 14.56 -6.45
C PRO A 22 -5.11 14.39 -7.42
N TRP A 23 -4.92 14.79 -8.68
CA TRP A 23 -5.95 14.68 -9.73
C TRP A 23 -6.51 13.26 -9.92
N TYR A 24 -5.70 12.24 -9.58
CA TYR A 24 -6.06 10.84 -9.70
C TYR A 24 -6.80 10.26 -8.48
N LEU A 25 -6.99 11.05 -7.40
CA LEU A 25 -7.66 10.58 -6.17
C LEU A 25 -9.01 9.92 -6.46
N GLN A 26 -9.80 10.50 -7.37
CA GLN A 26 -11.11 9.97 -7.74
C GLN A 26 -11.05 8.51 -8.22
N TYR A 27 -9.98 8.07 -8.88
CA TYR A 27 -9.81 6.68 -9.31
C TYR A 27 -9.49 5.76 -8.14
N TYR A 28 -8.63 6.22 -7.22
CA TYR A 28 -8.37 5.53 -5.95
C TYR A 28 -9.67 5.33 -5.17
N ILE A 29 -10.41 6.42 -4.92
CA ILE A 29 -11.68 6.42 -4.16
C ILE A 29 -12.71 5.50 -4.81
N LYS A 30 -12.89 5.59 -6.13
CA LYS A 30 -13.83 4.73 -6.85
C LYS A 30 -13.43 3.25 -6.74
N SER A 31 -12.15 2.93 -6.82
CA SER A 31 -11.70 1.55 -6.68
C SER A 31 -11.86 0.99 -5.25
N CYS A 32 -11.77 1.85 -4.24
CA CYS A 32 -12.05 1.48 -2.85
C CYS A 32 -13.53 1.11 -2.65
N GLU A 33 -14.47 1.82 -3.28
CA GLU A 33 -15.91 1.55 -3.23
C GLU A 33 -16.23 0.08 -3.62
N TYR A 34 -15.49 -0.47 -4.59
CA TYR A 34 -15.67 -1.85 -5.07
C TYR A 34 -15.04 -2.92 -4.17
N ASN A 35 -14.51 -2.53 -3.01
CA ASN A 35 -13.98 -3.41 -1.98
C ASN A 35 -14.71 -3.20 -0.63
N PRO A 36 -16.04 -3.39 -0.57
CA PRO A 36 -16.87 -2.98 0.59
C PRO A 36 -16.58 -3.73 1.89
N GLY A 37 -15.88 -4.88 1.83
CA GLY A 37 -15.45 -5.65 3.01
C GLY A 37 -14.05 -5.29 3.52
N ILE A 38 -13.51 -4.14 3.11
CA ILE A 38 -12.19 -3.62 3.49
C ILE A 38 -12.35 -2.14 3.81
N ASP A 39 -11.82 -1.72 4.96
CA ASP A 39 -11.78 -0.32 5.35
C ASP A 39 -10.50 0.36 4.82
N PHE A 40 -10.62 1.57 4.30
CA PHE A 40 -9.54 2.39 3.79
C PHE A 40 -9.47 3.67 4.61
N LEU A 41 -8.35 3.91 5.29
CA LEU A 41 -8.11 5.11 6.09
C LEU A 41 -7.10 6.01 5.39
N ILE A 42 -7.53 7.22 5.05
CA ILE A 42 -6.64 8.29 4.58
C ILE A 42 -6.28 9.15 5.79
N ILE A 43 -5.01 9.09 6.21
CA ILE A 43 -4.46 9.88 7.32
C ILE A 43 -3.80 11.12 6.72
N THR A 44 -4.30 12.30 7.06
CA THR A 44 -3.94 13.54 6.37
C THR A 44 -4.14 14.78 7.23
N ASP A 45 -3.53 15.90 6.86
CA ASP A 45 -3.85 17.25 7.34
C ASP A 45 -4.76 18.02 6.37
N ASN A 46 -5.15 17.41 5.25
CA ASN A 46 -6.01 18.03 4.25
C ASN A 46 -7.49 17.93 4.67
N GLU A 47 -8.14 19.08 4.81
CA GLU A 47 -9.55 19.21 5.17
C GLU A 47 -10.49 19.28 3.95
N GLU A 48 -9.97 19.22 2.73
CA GLU A 48 -10.76 19.18 1.50
C GLU A 48 -11.78 18.03 1.54
N LEU A 49 -13.02 18.33 1.17
CA LEU A 49 -14.05 17.30 1.03
C LEU A 49 -13.75 16.41 -0.18
N ILE A 50 -13.76 15.10 0.03
CA ILE A 50 -13.67 14.11 -1.05
C ILE A 50 -15.09 13.86 -1.59
N PRO A 51 -15.41 14.28 -2.84
CA PRO A 51 -16.75 14.09 -3.38
C PRO A 51 -17.09 12.61 -3.55
N ASN A 52 -18.33 12.22 -3.22
CA ASN A 52 -18.83 10.84 -3.36
C ASN A 52 -17.96 9.77 -2.66
N LYS A 53 -17.30 10.14 -1.56
CA LYS A 53 -16.49 9.23 -0.74
C LYS A 53 -17.37 8.10 -0.17
N PRO A 54 -17.07 6.82 -0.48
CA PRO A 54 -17.87 5.70 0.01
C PRO A 54 -17.69 5.51 1.52
N LEU A 55 -18.60 4.74 2.14
CA LEU A 55 -18.61 4.52 3.59
C LEU A 55 -17.37 3.78 4.10
N ASN A 56 -16.80 2.89 3.28
CA ASN A 56 -15.59 2.15 3.61
C ASN A 56 -14.30 2.96 3.42
N VAL A 57 -14.39 4.23 3.01
CA VAL A 57 -13.27 5.17 3.01
C VAL A 57 -13.48 6.21 4.11
N LYS A 58 -12.54 6.28 5.05
CA LYS A 58 -12.56 7.21 6.19
C LYS A 58 -11.36 8.13 6.10
N VAL A 59 -11.56 9.41 6.37
CA VAL A 59 -10.49 10.41 6.46
C VAL A 59 -10.22 10.66 7.93
N ILE A 60 -8.96 10.54 8.34
CA ILE A 60 -8.50 10.73 9.70
C ILE A 60 -7.56 11.94 9.71
N TYR A 61 -8.02 13.02 10.31
CA TYR A 61 -7.20 14.23 10.44
C TYR A 61 -6.06 14.01 11.44
N LYS A 62 -4.82 14.09 10.97
CA LYS A 62 -3.58 14.11 11.78
C LYS A 62 -2.48 14.89 11.08
N THR A 63 -1.92 15.88 11.75
CA THR A 63 -0.73 16.61 11.25
C THR A 63 0.53 15.75 11.34
N LEU A 64 1.56 16.08 10.56
CA LEU A 64 2.88 15.42 10.67
C LEU A 64 3.47 15.53 12.08
N GLN A 65 3.25 16.68 12.74
CA GLN A 65 3.69 16.90 14.11
C GLN A 65 3.02 15.91 15.08
N GLN A 66 1.69 15.73 14.99
CA GLN A 66 0.96 14.79 15.83
C GLN A 66 1.41 13.34 15.61
N ILE A 67 1.72 12.96 14.37
CA ILE A 67 2.29 11.63 14.08
C ILE A 67 3.68 11.50 14.71
N SER A 68 4.53 12.52 14.56
CA SER A 68 5.89 12.54 15.12
C SER A 68 5.86 12.39 16.64
N GLU A 69 4.99 13.14 17.33
CA GLU A 69 4.79 13.05 18.78
C GLU A 69 4.29 11.67 19.21
N THR A 70 3.28 11.13 18.52
CA THR A 70 2.75 9.78 18.78
C THR A 70 3.82 8.72 18.62
N ALA A 71 4.61 8.79 17.55
CA ALA A 71 5.69 7.86 17.26
C ALA A 71 6.80 7.98 18.32
N ALA A 72 7.23 9.19 18.69
CA ALA A 72 8.26 9.40 19.70
C ALA A 72 7.87 8.83 21.08
N ILE A 73 6.63 9.07 21.51
CA ILE A 73 6.08 8.53 22.78
C ILE A 73 6.11 7.00 22.76
N LYS A 74 5.57 6.38 21.71
CA LYS A 74 5.48 4.92 21.61
C LYS A 74 6.86 4.26 21.47
N LEU A 75 7.77 4.87 20.72
CA LEU A 75 9.10 4.34 20.46
C LEU A 75 10.10 4.61 21.61
N LYS A 76 9.81 5.58 22.48
CA LYS A 76 10.66 6.01 23.60
C LYS A 76 12.02 6.58 23.14
N PHE A 77 12.02 7.29 22.02
CA PHE A 77 13.15 8.11 21.54
C PHE A 77 12.61 9.15 20.54
N PRO A 78 13.28 10.30 20.35
CA PRO A 78 12.84 11.30 19.38
C PRO A 78 12.88 10.72 17.97
N VAL A 79 11.86 11.03 17.16
CA VAL A 79 11.83 10.68 15.73
C VAL A 79 11.83 11.94 14.88
N ARG A 80 12.09 11.77 13.58
CA ARG A 80 12.16 12.88 12.63
C ARG A 80 11.27 12.63 11.44
N ILE A 81 10.21 13.43 11.33
CA ILE A 81 9.23 13.43 10.24
C ILE A 81 9.08 14.87 9.74
N ASP A 82 10.13 15.37 9.08
CA ASP A 82 10.22 16.77 8.64
C ASP A 82 9.35 17.08 7.41
N TYR A 83 9.00 16.06 6.64
CA TYR A 83 8.23 16.18 5.41
C TYR A 83 7.43 14.90 5.17
N ALA A 84 6.31 15.01 4.46
CA ALA A 84 5.36 13.91 4.31
C ALA A 84 5.97 12.63 3.74
N TYR A 85 6.81 12.74 2.69
CA TYR A 85 7.44 11.57 2.06
C TYR A 85 8.37 10.80 3.02
N LYS A 86 8.82 11.40 4.13
CA LYS A 86 9.57 10.68 5.17
C LYS A 86 8.73 9.59 5.83
N LEU A 87 7.39 9.70 5.82
CA LEU A 87 6.48 8.69 6.36
C LEU A 87 6.56 7.34 5.64
N CYS A 88 7.12 7.28 4.43
CA CYS A 88 7.40 6.01 3.74
C CYS A 88 8.31 5.12 4.60
N ASP A 89 9.40 5.66 5.16
CA ASP A 89 10.27 4.89 6.07
C ASP A 89 9.53 4.39 7.32
N PHE A 90 8.41 5.01 7.71
CA PHE A 90 7.64 4.63 8.89
C PHE A 90 6.51 3.63 8.58
N LYS A 91 6.18 3.37 7.30
CA LYS A 91 5.14 2.40 6.88
C LYS A 91 5.22 1.04 7.61
N PRO A 92 6.42 0.43 7.78
CA PRO A 92 6.55 -0.84 8.49
C PRO A 92 6.15 -0.79 9.97
N ALA A 93 6.08 0.41 10.54
CA ALA A 93 5.71 0.65 11.93
C ALA A 93 4.27 1.18 12.08
N TYR A 94 3.47 1.29 11.01
CA TYR A 94 2.12 1.88 11.09
C TYR A 94 1.19 1.10 12.02
N GLY A 95 1.21 -0.23 12.01
CA GLY A 95 0.42 -1.02 12.99
C GLY A 95 0.80 -0.77 14.45
N PHE A 96 2.03 -0.34 14.71
CA PHE A 96 2.49 0.06 16.05
C PHE A 96 2.13 1.53 16.36
N ILE A 97 2.43 2.45 15.44
CA ILE A 97 2.21 3.89 15.60
C ILE A 97 0.72 4.22 15.64
N PHE A 98 -0.09 3.60 14.78
CA PHE A 98 -1.54 3.76 14.67
C PHE A 98 -2.31 2.57 15.27
N ALA A 99 -1.80 2.00 16.36
CA ALA A 99 -2.42 0.85 17.05
C ALA A 99 -3.92 1.05 17.34
N ASP A 100 -4.35 2.28 17.61
CA ASP A 100 -5.75 2.68 17.80
C ASP A 100 -6.58 2.53 16.52
N LEU A 101 -6.02 2.84 15.35
CA LEU A 101 -6.70 2.75 14.05
C LEU A 101 -6.78 1.31 13.52
N VAL A 102 -5.83 0.46 13.92
CA VAL A 102 -5.79 -0.96 13.50
C VAL A 102 -6.39 -1.90 14.54
N SER A 103 -6.78 -1.41 15.71
CA SER A 103 -7.38 -2.23 16.76
C SER A 103 -8.66 -2.92 16.26
N GLY A 104 -8.79 -4.22 16.56
CA GLY A 104 -9.94 -5.04 16.15
C GLY A 104 -9.89 -5.58 14.71
N TYR A 105 -8.91 -5.19 13.90
CA TYR A 105 -8.71 -5.79 12.57
C TYR A 105 -7.79 -7.01 12.64
N ASP A 106 -8.03 -8.01 11.78
CA ASP A 106 -7.15 -9.17 11.65
C ASP A 106 -5.85 -8.84 10.89
N PHE A 107 -5.94 -7.90 9.95
CA PHE A 107 -4.83 -7.41 9.13
C PHE A 107 -4.88 -5.90 8.94
N TRP A 108 -3.70 -5.30 8.80
CA TRP A 108 -3.55 -3.92 8.36
C TRP A 108 -2.56 -3.84 7.20
N ALA A 109 -2.75 -2.88 6.29
CA ALA A 109 -1.79 -2.61 5.22
C ALA A 109 -1.27 -1.18 5.30
N ALA A 110 -0.02 -0.98 4.86
CA ALA A 110 0.44 0.33 4.44
C ALA A 110 0.34 0.39 2.90
N ALA A 111 -0.25 1.46 2.38
CA ALA A 111 -0.45 1.62 0.94
C ALA A 111 -0.31 3.07 0.48
N ASP A 112 0.10 3.26 -0.77
CA ASP A 112 0.14 4.56 -1.42
C ASP A 112 -1.24 4.97 -1.96
N ILE A 113 -1.44 6.28 -2.15
CA ILE A 113 -2.70 6.84 -2.67
C ILE A 113 -2.80 6.73 -4.20
N ASP A 114 -1.70 6.42 -4.89
CA ASP A 114 -1.62 6.27 -6.34
C ASP A 114 -1.83 4.81 -6.77
N LEU A 115 -2.73 4.12 -6.09
CA LEU A 115 -3.20 2.80 -6.47
C LEU A 115 -4.63 2.86 -7.02
N ILE A 116 -4.89 2.11 -8.10
CA ILE A 116 -6.25 1.74 -8.47
C ILE A 116 -6.43 0.27 -8.15
N TYR A 117 -7.38 -0.05 -7.27
CA TYR A 117 -7.65 -1.42 -6.86
C TYR A 117 -8.55 -2.17 -7.85
N GLY A 118 -8.22 -3.44 -8.07
CA GLY A 118 -9.13 -4.46 -8.54
C GLY A 118 -9.88 -5.09 -7.37
N SER A 119 -10.26 -6.37 -7.53
CA SER A 119 -10.96 -7.12 -6.48
C SER A 119 -9.93 -7.71 -5.53
N LEU A 120 -9.68 -7.02 -4.41
CA LEU A 120 -8.65 -7.45 -3.44
C LEU A 120 -8.95 -8.85 -2.87
N ARG A 121 -10.23 -9.18 -2.68
CA ARG A 121 -10.67 -10.49 -2.16
C ARG A 121 -10.47 -11.65 -3.15
N THR A 122 -10.24 -11.37 -4.44
CA THR A 122 -9.80 -12.40 -5.40
C THR A 122 -8.43 -12.96 -5.01
N PHE A 123 -7.53 -12.10 -4.52
CA PHE A 123 -6.13 -12.45 -4.20
C PHE A 123 -5.94 -12.74 -2.71
N LEU A 124 -6.54 -11.92 -1.84
CA LEU A 124 -6.52 -12.05 -0.39
C LEU A 124 -7.61 -13.00 0.11
N THR A 125 -7.55 -14.25 -0.38
CA THR A 125 -8.52 -15.30 0.01
C THR A 125 -8.32 -15.72 1.47
N LYS A 126 -9.35 -16.32 2.08
CA LYS A 126 -9.24 -16.91 3.43
C LYS A 126 -8.08 -17.91 3.54
N LYS A 127 -7.84 -18.72 2.50
CA LYS A 127 -6.74 -19.69 2.48
C LYS A 127 -5.38 -18.99 2.57
N VAL A 128 -5.18 -17.98 1.73
CA VAL A 128 -3.94 -17.18 1.67
C VAL A 128 -3.74 -16.41 2.99
N LEU A 129 -4.77 -15.73 3.48
CA LEU A 129 -4.70 -14.98 4.74
C LEU A 129 -4.45 -15.87 5.98
N ASN A 130 -4.88 -17.13 5.99
CA ASN A 130 -4.53 -18.06 7.08
C ASN A 130 -3.05 -18.49 7.04
N ALA A 131 -2.47 -18.57 5.85
CA ALA A 131 -1.17 -19.19 5.62
C ALA A 131 0.02 -18.25 5.88
N TYR A 132 -0.16 -16.93 5.83
CA TYR A 132 0.95 -15.98 5.90
C TYR A 132 0.68 -14.80 6.85
N ASP A 133 1.75 -14.15 7.27
CA ASP A 133 1.77 -13.04 8.23
C ASP A 133 2.14 -11.71 7.56
N ILE A 134 2.87 -11.73 6.44
CA ILE A 134 3.22 -10.56 5.63
C ILE A 134 2.99 -10.90 4.16
N PHE A 135 2.47 -9.95 3.38
CA PHE A 135 2.21 -10.13 1.96
C PHE A 135 2.80 -8.98 1.17
N SER A 136 3.61 -9.33 0.16
CA SER A 136 4.07 -8.42 -0.87
C SER A 136 3.71 -8.98 -2.24
N PHE A 137 3.36 -8.08 -3.16
CA PHE A 137 2.87 -8.45 -4.48
C PHE A 137 3.92 -8.27 -5.60
N ARG A 138 5.19 -8.42 -5.19
CA ARG A 138 6.38 -8.57 -6.01
C ARG A 138 7.26 -9.66 -5.41
N PRO A 139 8.00 -10.45 -6.20
CA PRO A 139 8.86 -11.51 -5.68
C PRO A 139 10.18 -11.00 -5.10
N GLU A 140 10.72 -9.88 -5.61
CA GLU A 140 12.11 -9.49 -5.39
C GLU A 140 12.34 -8.77 -4.05
N TYR A 141 11.36 -7.99 -3.60
CA TYR A 141 11.46 -7.20 -2.37
C TYR A 141 10.10 -6.82 -1.80
N LEU A 142 10.10 -6.28 -0.58
CA LEU A 142 8.89 -5.77 0.06
C LEU A 142 8.45 -4.47 -0.62
N THR A 143 7.33 -4.51 -1.34
CA THR A 143 6.80 -3.36 -2.09
C THR A 143 6.26 -2.25 -1.17
N GLY A 144 6.80 -1.04 -1.30
CA GLY A 144 6.38 0.12 -0.50
C GLY A 144 4.97 0.63 -0.84
N SER A 145 4.51 0.40 -2.07
CA SER A 145 3.19 0.87 -2.52
C SER A 145 2.02 0.10 -1.95
N PHE A 146 2.19 -1.18 -1.60
CA PHE A 146 1.21 -1.96 -0.85
C PHE A 146 1.90 -3.12 -0.13
N THR A 147 1.84 -3.14 1.19
CA THR A 147 2.23 -4.32 1.99
C THR A 147 1.19 -4.58 3.07
N LEU A 148 0.70 -5.82 3.12
CA LEU A 148 -0.27 -6.28 4.12
C LEU A 148 0.46 -7.02 5.25
N TYR A 149 0.04 -6.75 6.48
CA TYR A 149 0.58 -7.32 7.71
C TYR A 149 -0.54 -7.95 8.52
N ARG A 150 -0.30 -9.13 9.09
CA ARG A 150 -1.14 -9.67 10.15
C ARG A 150 -1.06 -8.76 11.35
N ASN A 151 -2.21 -8.40 11.90
CA ASN A 151 -2.27 -7.55 13.08
C ASN A 151 -1.95 -8.37 14.34
N ALA A 152 -0.66 -8.52 14.61
CA ALA A 152 -0.16 -9.25 15.77
C ALA A 152 1.04 -8.48 16.36
N PRO A 153 1.21 -8.43 17.69
CA PRO A 153 2.29 -7.65 18.31
C PRO A 153 3.67 -7.93 17.74
N GLY A 154 4.01 -9.20 17.48
CA GLY A 154 5.30 -9.59 16.91
C GLY A 154 5.52 -9.11 15.46
N ILE A 155 4.44 -8.97 14.68
CA ILE A 155 4.49 -8.47 13.30
C ILE A 155 4.49 -6.94 13.29
N ASN A 156 3.64 -6.31 14.11
CA ASN A 156 3.54 -4.86 14.23
C ASN A 156 4.85 -4.23 14.73
N GLU A 157 5.68 -5.01 15.46
CA GLU A 157 7.00 -4.59 15.94
C GLU A 157 8.17 -5.17 15.14
N LEU A 158 7.92 -5.87 14.02
CA LEU A 158 8.96 -6.55 13.26
C LEU A 158 10.07 -5.61 12.80
N PHE A 159 9.72 -4.35 12.49
CA PHE A 159 10.68 -3.31 12.11
C PHE A 159 11.80 -3.10 13.15
N LYS A 160 11.53 -3.34 14.44
CA LYS A 160 12.54 -3.23 15.52
C LYS A 160 13.64 -4.27 15.41
N LYS A 161 13.46 -5.31 14.57
CA LYS A 161 14.49 -6.32 14.26
C LYS A 161 15.52 -5.80 13.26
N SER A 162 15.29 -4.69 12.58
CA SER A 162 16.36 -4.04 11.82
C SER A 162 17.39 -3.47 12.79
N LYS A 163 18.69 -3.66 12.56
CA LYS A 163 19.73 -2.97 13.35
C LYS A 163 19.74 -1.45 13.15
N ASP A 164 19.16 -0.97 12.05
CA ASP A 164 19.22 0.43 11.61
C ASP A 164 17.91 1.20 11.85
N TYR A 165 16.84 0.59 12.37
CA TYR A 165 15.52 1.27 12.48
C TYR A 165 15.58 2.60 13.24
N ARG A 166 16.35 2.65 14.34
CA ARG A 166 16.55 3.89 15.11
C ARG A 166 17.23 4.96 14.28
N LYS A 167 18.27 4.60 13.54
CA LYS A 167 19.01 5.50 12.64
C LYS A 167 18.09 6.03 11.54
N VAL A 168 17.25 5.18 10.96
CA VAL A 168 16.27 5.58 9.94
C VAL A 168 15.23 6.54 10.52
N PHE A 169 14.71 6.26 11.71
CA PHE A 169 13.61 7.04 12.32
C PHE A 169 14.08 8.38 12.91
N THR A 170 15.37 8.54 13.20
CA THR A 170 15.96 9.83 13.64
C THR A 170 16.57 10.63 12.48
N SER A 171 16.75 10.03 11.31
CA SER A 171 17.35 10.69 10.15
C SER A 171 16.40 11.66 9.46
N LYS A 172 16.93 12.76 8.93
CA LYS A 172 16.18 13.62 7.99
C LYS A 172 15.89 12.88 6.70
N THR A 173 16.86 12.11 6.25
CA THR A 173 16.90 11.53 4.93
C THR A 173 15.95 10.35 4.84
N TYR A 174 15.27 10.24 3.71
CA TYR A 174 14.51 9.04 3.35
C TYR A 174 15.48 7.92 2.97
N HIS A 175 15.30 6.73 3.55
CA HIS A 175 16.20 5.59 3.35
C HIS A 175 15.60 4.44 2.54
N ASN A 176 14.35 4.56 2.07
CA ASN A 176 13.64 3.45 1.43
C ASN A 176 13.61 2.21 2.34
N PHE A 177 13.36 2.45 3.62
CA PHE A 177 13.36 1.43 4.67
C PHE A 177 12.16 0.49 4.56
N ASP A 178 11.02 0.99 4.07
CA ASP A 178 9.83 0.20 3.76
C ASP A 178 10.05 -0.81 2.63
N GLU A 179 11.11 -0.65 1.84
CA GLU A 179 11.45 -1.54 0.74
C GLU A 179 12.86 -2.14 0.91
N CYS A 180 13.80 -1.75 0.06
CA CYS A 180 15.07 -2.44 -0.13
C CYS A 180 16.31 -1.53 0.00
N ASN A 181 16.19 -0.34 0.60
CA ASN A 181 17.28 0.65 0.66
C ASN A 181 17.85 0.99 -0.73
N PHE A 182 16.96 1.15 -1.72
CA PHE A 182 17.29 1.47 -3.11
C PHE A 182 18.06 0.37 -3.88
N LEU A 183 18.10 -0.86 -3.37
CA LEU A 183 18.78 -2.01 -4.01
C LEU A 183 17.94 -2.66 -5.13
N PHE A 184 17.11 -1.89 -5.83
CA PHE A 184 16.16 -2.41 -6.81
C PHE A 184 16.83 -3.21 -7.94
N VAL A 185 17.87 -2.66 -8.56
CA VAL A 185 18.58 -3.27 -9.70
C VAL A 185 19.11 -4.67 -9.38
N PRO A 186 19.97 -4.87 -8.36
CA PRO A 186 20.48 -6.21 -8.07
C PRO A 186 19.39 -7.19 -7.62
N LEU A 187 18.29 -6.71 -7.00
CA LEU A 187 17.16 -7.57 -6.64
C LEU A 187 16.33 -8.01 -7.86
N TRP A 188 16.21 -7.15 -8.89
CA TRP A 188 15.63 -7.54 -10.18
C TRP A 188 16.50 -8.54 -10.95
N GLU A 189 17.81 -8.51 -10.71
CA GLU A 189 18.76 -9.53 -11.20
C GLU A 189 18.80 -10.78 -10.30
N GLU A 190 17.83 -10.92 -9.40
CA GLU A 190 17.65 -12.06 -8.49
C GLU A 190 18.84 -12.31 -7.54
N VAL A 191 19.66 -11.29 -7.29
CA VAL A 191 20.73 -11.38 -6.30
C VAL A 191 20.11 -11.38 -4.90
N PRO A 192 20.33 -12.40 -4.05
CA PRO A 192 19.77 -12.42 -2.70
C PRO A 192 20.22 -11.21 -1.88
N ILE A 193 19.28 -10.55 -1.19
CA ILE A 193 19.55 -9.27 -0.52
C ILE A 193 20.68 -9.37 0.53
N GLU A 194 20.83 -10.53 1.15
CA GLU A 194 21.90 -10.84 2.10
C GLU A 194 23.31 -10.78 1.48
N ASN A 195 23.42 -10.91 0.16
CA ASN A 195 24.68 -10.87 -0.58
C ASN A 195 25.00 -9.47 -1.12
N ILE A 196 24.11 -8.49 -0.92
CA ILE A 196 24.26 -7.13 -1.43
C ILE A 196 24.72 -6.21 -0.29
N ARG A 197 25.79 -5.44 -0.51
CA ARG A 197 26.24 -4.45 0.47
C ARG A 197 25.22 -3.30 0.56
N SER A 198 24.52 -3.22 1.69
CA SER A 198 23.56 -2.16 1.99
C SER A 198 24.09 -1.13 3.01
N LYS A 199 23.64 0.13 2.91
CA LYS A 199 23.91 1.17 3.92
C LYS A 199 22.97 1.08 5.12
N ILE A 200 21.77 0.54 4.89
CA ILE A 200 20.71 0.38 5.89
C ILE A 200 20.13 -1.04 5.76
N GLU A 201 19.99 -1.73 6.88
CA GLU A 201 19.19 -2.95 6.93
C GLU A 201 17.70 -2.59 6.81
N SER A 202 17.15 -2.61 5.58
CA SER A 202 15.74 -2.30 5.29
C SER A 202 14.78 -3.39 5.74
N MET A 203 13.48 -3.18 5.58
CA MET A 203 12.49 -4.20 5.87
C MET A 203 12.57 -5.43 4.99
N THR A 204 12.98 -5.32 3.73
CA THR A 204 13.22 -6.52 2.89
C THR A 204 14.26 -7.43 3.52
N HIS A 205 15.36 -6.86 4.06
CA HIS A 205 16.38 -7.63 4.78
C HIS A 205 15.78 -8.35 5.99
N VAL A 206 14.99 -7.61 6.81
CA VAL A 206 14.35 -8.18 8.01
C VAL A 206 13.38 -9.29 7.65
N VAL A 207 12.50 -9.06 6.68
CA VAL A 207 11.44 -10.01 6.30
C VAL A 207 12.06 -11.29 5.73
N PHE A 208 13.03 -11.19 4.80
CA PHE A 208 13.68 -12.40 4.29
C PHE A 208 14.44 -13.13 5.38
N ARG A 209 15.22 -12.43 6.22
CA ARG A 209 15.94 -13.07 7.33
C ARG A 209 15.01 -13.82 8.29
N GLU A 210 13.91 -13.21 8.71
CA GLU A 210 12.97 -13.85 9.65
C GLU A 210 12.14 -14.94 8.98
N LYS A 211 11.87 -14.83 7.66
CA LYS A 211 11.28 -15.90 6.84
C LYS A 211 12.21 -17.10 6.76
N HIS A 212 13.51 -16.90 6.46
CA HIS A 212 14.50 -17.99 6.41
C HIS A 212 14.70 -18.70 7.74
N LYS A 213 14.56 -17.96 8.86
CA LYS A 213 14.57 -18.53 10.22
C LYS A 213 13.24 -19.19 10.63
N ALA A 214 12.26 -19.25 9.74
CA ALA A 214 10.90 -19.73 10.00
C ALA A 214 10.22 -19.04 11.21
N LYS A 215 10.55 -17.77 11.46
CA LYS A 215 9.94 -16.95 12.53
C LYS A 215 8.68 -16.22 12.07
N ILE A 216 8.55 -15.99 10.77
CA ILE A 216 7.36 -15.46 10.12
C ILE A 216 7.08 -16.23 8.83
N ARG A 217 5.83 -16.18 8.37
CA ARG A 217 5.45 -16.69 7.05
C ARG A 217 5.20 -15.49 6.15
N ALA A 218 5.96 -15.33 5.07
CA ALA A 218 5.81 -14.20 4.17
C ALA A 218 5.49 -14.66 2.74
N TYR A 219 4.43 -14.08 2.18
CA TYR A 219 3.95 -14.31 0.82
C TYR A 219 4.53 -13.26 -0.13
N PHE A 220 5.12 -13.73 -1.22
CA PHE A 220 5.71 -12.92 -2.28
C PHE A 220 5.26 -13.51 -3.61
N ASP A 221 4.51 -12.75 -4.39
CA ASP A 221 3.96 -13.21 -5.67
C ASP A 221 3.60 -12.03 -6.58
N PHE A 222 3.68 -12.18 -7.89
CA PHE A 222 3.47 -11.08 -8.82
C PHE A 222 2.01 -11.00 -9.30
N ASN A 223 1.21 -10.14 -8.67
CA ASN A 223 -0.23 -10.00 -8.97
C ASN A 223 -0.65 -8.56 -9.27
N ILE A 224 0.27 -7.72 -9.74
CA ILE A 224 0.06 -6.28 -9.91
C ILE A 224 0.38 -5.85 -11.33
N VAL A 225 -0.16 -4.70 -11.71
CA VAL A 225 0.30 -3.97 -12.89
C VAL A 225 1.06 -2.73 -12.43
N GLU A 226 2.20 -2.45 -13.05
CA GLU A 226 2.94 -1.22 -12.81
C GLU A 226 3.55 -0.72 -14.12
N GLY A 227 3.72 0.60 -14.23
CA GLY A 227 4.37 1.26 -15.35
C GLY A 227 3.38 1.70 -16.42
N VAL A 228 3.90 2.23 -17.52
CA VAL A 228 3.10 2.78 -18.63
C VAL A 228 2.93 1.70 -19.69
N VAL A 229 2.21 0.64 -19.35
CA VAL A 229 2.16 -0.59 -20.17
C VAL A 229 1.06 -0.59 -21.23
N GLY A 230 0.12 0.36 -21.16
CA GLY A 230 -1.10 0.33 -21.97
C GLY A 230 -1.94 -0.94 -21.74
N GLY A 231 -3.11 -1.03 -22.37
CA GLY A 231 -3.92 -2.25 -22.32
C GLY A 231 -4.46 -2.64 -20.94
N VAL A 232 -4.43 -1.73 -19.97
CA VAL A 232 -5.08 -1.92 -18.67
C VAL A 232 -6.53 -1.48 -18.79
N LYS A 233 -7.44 -2.32 -18.32
CA LYS A 233 -8.86 -2.04 -18.25
C LYS A 233 -9.35 -2.24 -16.83
N TRP A 234 -9.87 -1.19 -16.22
CA TRP A 234 -10.65 -1.33 -14.99
C TRP A 234 -12.12 -1.47 -15.36
N LYS A 235 -12.82 -2.49 -14.87
CA LYS A 235 -14.25 -2.71 -15.12
C LYS A 235 -14.91 -3.33 -13.89
N ASN A 236 -15.94 -2.68 -13.34
CA ASN A 236 -16.72 -3.17 -12.21
C ASN A 236 -15.86 -3.67 -11.04
N GLY A 237 -14.86 -2.88 -10.63
CA GLY A 237 -13.99 -3.25 -9.52
C GLY A 237 -12.94 -4.30 -9.84
N LYS A 238 -12.73 -4.66 -11.11
CA LYS A 238 -11.69 -5.59 -11.55
C LYS A 238 -10.71 -4.90 -12.49
N ILE A 239 -9.45 -5.30 -12.43
CA ILE A 239 -8.41 -4.85 -13.36
C ILE A 239 -8.03 -6.00 -14.27
N PHE A 240 -8.06 -5.75 -15.57
CA PHE A 240 -7.61 -6.68 -16.59
C PHE A 240 -6.45 -6.07 -17.35
N PHE A 241 -5.31 -6.76 -17.36
CA PHE A 241 -4.17 -6.42 -18.20
C PHE A 241 -4.19 -7.27 -19.48
N LYS A 242 -4.10 -6.58 -20.63
CA LYS A 242 -4.14 -7.21 -21.97
C LYS A 242 -5.33 -8.17 -22.17
N GLN A 243 -6.45 -7.95 -21.46
CA GLN A 243 -7.67 -8.77 -21.46
C GLN A 243 -7.53 -10.20 -20.90
N HIS A 244 -6.36 -10.60 -20.43
CA HIS A 244 -6.09 -11.99 -20.02
C HIS A 244 -5.80 -12.13 -18.53
N TYR A 245 -5.17 -11.14 -17.92
CA TYR A 245 -4.67 -11.23 -16.55
C TYR A 245 -5.47 -10.33 -15.62
N GLU A 246 -6.15 -10.92 -14.62
CA GLU A 246 -6.74 -10.14 -13.53
C GLU A 246 -5.60 -9.70 -12.59
N ALA A 247 -5.58 -8.42 -12.22
CA ALA A 247 -4.58 -7.88 -11.29
C ALA A 247 -5.24 -7.32 -10.03
N MET A 248 -4.51 -7.37 -8.92
CA MET A 248 -4.95 -6.89 -7.61
C MET A 248 -5.04 -5.38 -7.57
N TYR A 249 -4.06 -4.68 -8.14
CA TYR A 249 -4.07 -3.24 -8.31
C TYR A 249 -3.18 -2.81 -9.49
N TYR A 250 -3.42 -1.59 -9.97
CA TYR A 250 -2.57 -0.89 -10.92
C TYR A 250 -1.88 0.27 -10.18
N HIS A 251 -0.55 0.24 -10.13
CA HIS A 251 0.28 1.26 -9.50
C HIS A 251 0.54 2.41 -10.48
N PHE A 252 0.01 3.59 -10.17
CA PHE A 252 0.06 4.78 -11.02
C PHE A 252 1.42 5.49 -11.06
N LEU A 253 2.48 4.93 -10.45
CA LEU A 253 3.80 5.57 -10.29
C LEU A 253 4.28 6.37 -11.51
N LYS A 254 4.39 5.73 -12.68
CA LYS A 254 4.83 6.39 -13.93
C LYS A 254 3.69 7.05 -14.70
N PHE A 255 2.48 6.55 -14.54
CA PHE A 255 1.31 7.03 -15.28
C PHE A 255 0.85 8.42 -14.78
N LYS A 256 0.91 8.65 -13.47
CA LYS A 256 0.49 9.91 -12.84
C LYS A 256 1.30 11.11 -13.31
N GLU A 257 2.60 10.90 -13.58
CA GLU A 257 3.52 11.92 -14.08
C GLU A 257 3.25 12.20 -15.58
N LYS A 258 3.13 11.14 -16.38
CA LYS A 258 2.92 11.26 -17.83
C LYS A 258 1.58 11.90 -18.21
N CYS A 259 0.55 11.76 -17.36
CA CYS A 259 -0.81 12.23 -17.64
C CYS A 259 -1.17 13.55 -16.93
N LEU A 260 -0.24 14.17 -16.20
CA LEU A 260 -0.52 15.35 -15.37
C LEU A 260 -1.18 16.51 -16.14
N ASN A 261 -0.77 16.72 -17.39
CA ASN A 261 -1.25 17.84 -18.23
C ASN A 261 -2.33 17.43 -19.23
N GLN A 262 -2.90 16.24 -19.12
CA GLN A 262 -3.87 15.74 -20.10
C GLN A 262 -5.31 15.95 -19.64
N ALA A 263 -6.22 16.08 -20.61
CA ALA A 263 -7.65 16.09 -20.35
C ALA A 263 -8.07 14.72 -19.79
N ILE A 264 -8.16 14.65 -18.47
CA ILE A 264 -8.68 13.50 -17.74
C ILE A 264 -10.21 13.54 -17.87
N PRO A 265 -10.88 12.43 -18.23
CA PRO A 265 -12.34 12.41 -18.25
C PRO A 265 -12.90 12.92 -16.93
N GLY A 266 -13.85 13.85 -16.99
CA GLY A 266 -14.50 14.43 -15.81
C GLY A 266 -15.13 13.37 -14.89
N PHE A 267 -15.44 13.82 -13.67
CA PHE A 267 -15.80 13.01 -12.50
C PHE A 267 -16.53 11.68 -12.77
N ILE A 268 -16.05 10.64 -12.09
CA ILE A 268 -16.25 9.20 -12.30
C ILE A 268 -17.60 8.61 -11.82
N SER A 269 -18.48 9.40 -11.20
CA SER A 269 -19.56 8.90 -10.32
C SER A 269 -20.31 7.67 -10.86
N ASN A 270 -20.63 7.64 -12.16
CA ASN A 270 -21.48 6.63 -12.77
C ASN A 270 -20.79 5.68 -13.75
N ASP A 271 -19.47 5.75 -14.01
CA ASP A 271 -18.87 4.80 -14.96
C ASP A 271 -18.37 3.51 -14.32
N HIS A 272 -18.63 2.44 -15.05
CA HIS A 272 -18.35 1.06 -14.69
C HIS A 272 -17.12 0.51 -15.40
N ALA A 273 -16.48 1.28 -16.29
CA ALA A 273 -15.30 0.86 -17.02
C ALA A 273 -14.41 2.02 -17.47
N TYR A 274 -13.10 1.83 -17.33
CA TYR A 274 -12.05 2.75 -17.80
C TYR A 274 -10.95 1.97 -18.52
N HIS A 275 -10.38 2.60 -19.53
CA HIS A 275 -9.20 2.09 -20.23
C HIS A 275 -8.02 3.02 -19.99
N PHE A 276 -6.89 2.44 -19.60
CA PHE A 276 -5.62 3.16 -19.49
C PHE A 276 -4.76 2.77 -20.69
N SER A 277 -4.56 3.75 -21.58
CA SER A 277 -3.54 3.65 -22.62
C SER A 277 -2.18 4.04 -22.06
N GLU A 278 -1.16 4.13 -22.90
CA GLU A 278 0.13 4.66 -22.48
C GLU A 278 0.13 6.17 -22.26
N THR A 279 -0.88 6.89 -22.75
CA THR A 279 -0.90 8.35 -22.71
C THR A 279 -2.09 8.90 -21.97
N ARG A 280 -3.27 8.28 -22.03
CA ARG A 280 -4.50 8.83 -21.45
C ARG A 280 -5.41 7.78 -20.82
N ILE A 281 -6.33 8.27 -19.99
CA ILE A 281 -7.51 7.54 -19.53
C ILE A 281 -8.66 7.85 -20.47
N TYR A 282 -9.37 6.83 -20.94
CA TYR A 282 -10.52 7.04 -21.82
C TYR A 282 -11.65 6.06 -21.55
N LYS A 283 -12.86 6.49 -21.89
CA LYS A 283 -14.05 5.65 -21.98
C LYS A 283 -14.11 5.12 -23.41
N LYS A 284 -14.28 3.80 -23.60
CA LYS A 284 -14.63 3.31 -24.93
C LYS A 284 -16.08 3.76 -25.17
N ARG A 285 -16.34 4.61 -26.17
CA ARG A 285 -17.72 4.89 -26.58
C ARG A 285 -18.37 3.55 -26.89
N ILE A 286 -19.51 3.26 -26.27
CA ILE A 286 -20.41 2.22 -26.76
C ILE A 286 -20.82 2.75 -28.14
N VAL A 287 -20.29 2.12 -29.19
CA VAL A 287 -20.79 2.28 -30.56
C VAL A 287 -21.99 1.37 -30.67
#